data_AF-V5GG20-F1
#
_entry.id   AF-V5GG20-F1
#
_cell.length_a   1.000
_cell.length_b   1.000
_cell.length_c   1.000
_cell.angle_alpha   90.00
_cell.angle_beta   90.00
_cell.angle_gamma   90.00
#
_symmetry.space_group_name_H-M   'P 1'
#
loop_
_entity.id
_entity.type
_entity.pdbx_description
1 polymer ?
#
loop_
_entity_poly.entity_id
_entity_poly.type
_entity_poly.pdbx_seq_one_letter_code
_entity_poly.pdbx_strand_id
1 'polypeptide(L)'
;MGLCVAFNDNSVQNYSKENLSQLIEKRVGIETYCNKLGEISRHEVYAKAAKQPQIKAKHSSELLLEFEFCKLFKALEGVIIQALGVQRDLSNGISELSLSVHENALLLQYKELIRDQDKKLQDLQRNFNNVQREKEQLENQTSELVQRNNELVDQITLLKAQLATLGGTSNGTTTPAQNSTASQTNTGDLLERIKQLEKENEEKDSELEKIRKDQDDLLELLTDQDLKLNSFKSRLRELGQTIE
;
A
#
# COMPACT_ATOMS: atom_id res chain seq x y z
N MET A 1 21.67 -28.87 18.75
CA MET A 1 20.67 -28.52 17.72
C MET A 1 20.48 -27.02 17.59
N GLY A 2 19.96 -26.30 18.60
CA GLY A 2 19.76 -24.85 18.50
C GLY A 2 21.00 -24.04 18.12
N LEU A 3 22.17 -24.38 18.66
CA LEU A 3 23.46 -23.80 18.25
C LEU A 3 23.77 -24.03 16.77
N CYS A 4 23.46 -25.21 16.25
CA CYS A 4 23.66 -25.57 14.84
C CYS A 4 22.74 -24.78 13.91
N VAL A 5 21.61 -24.25 14.40
CA VAL A 5 20.75 -23.34 13.65
C VAL A 5 21.27 -21.91 13.74
N ALA A 6 21.56 -21.43 14.95
CA ALA A 6 21.99 -20.06 15.20
C ALA A 6 23.28 -19.71 14.44
N PHE A 7 24.29 -20.58 14.52
CA PHE A 7 25.64 -20.35 14.00
C PHE A 7 25.97 -21.14 12.74
N ASN A 8 24.96 -21.70 12.05
CA ASN A 8 25.19 -22.29 10.74
C ASN A 8 25.63 -21.21 9.74
N ASP A 9 26.52 -21.55 8.83
CA ASP A 9 26.89 -20.70 7.69
C ASP A 9 26.23 -21.16 6.37
N ASN A 10 25.40 -22.20 6.42
CA ASN A 10 24.75 -22.86 5.27
C ASN A 10 25.73 -23.47 4.26
N SER A 11 26.99 -23.70 4.63
CA SER A 11 27.97 -24.38 3.77
C SER A 11 27.55 -25.81 3.41
N VAL A 12 26.78 -26.48 4.27
CA VAL A 12 26.29 -27.85 4.06
C VAL A 12 24.81 -27.84 3.66
N GLN A 13 24.53 -28.12 2.39
CA GLN A 13 23.21 -27.99 1.79
C GLN A 13 22.10 -28.79 2.49
N ASN A 14 22.39 -30.04 2.88
CA ASN A 14 21.41 -30.92 3.54
C ASN A 14 21.14 -30.56 5.01
N TYR A 15 21.96 -29.67 5.60
CA TYR A 15 21.85 -29.23 7.00
C TYR A 15 21.91 -27.71 7.11
N SER A 16 21.26 -27.03 6.17
CA SER A 16 21.03 -25.58 6.24
C SER A 16 20.22 -25.19 7.48
N LYS A 17 20.24 -23.91 7.85
CA LYS A 17 19.43 -23.36 8.96
C LYS A 17 17.96 -23.73 8.83
N GLU A 18 17.44 -23.65 7.61
CA GLU A 18 16.04 -23.94 7.31
C GLU A 18 15.73 -25.43 7.50
N ASN A 19 16.54 -26.32 6.90
CA ASN A 19 16.35 -27.76 7.02
C ASN A 19 16.40 -28.23 8.48
N LEU A 20 17.33 -27.68 9.27
CA LEU A 20 17.44 -27.97 10.70
C LEU A 20 16.26 -27.41 11.51
N SER A 21 15.77 -26.22 11.16
CA SER A 21 14.60 -25.60 11.83
C SER A 21 13.32 -26.37 11.53
N GLN A 22 13.08 -26.74 10.27
CA GLN A 22 11.97 -27.59 9.87
C GLN A 22 12.05 -28.98 10.52
N LEU A 23 13.25 -29.53 10.69
CA LEU A 23 13.42 -30.80 11.39
C LEU A 23 12.98 -30.70 12.86
N ILE A 24 13.35 -29.62 13.56
CA ILE A 24 12.93 -29.36 14.94
C ILE A 24 11.41 -29.17 15.00
N GLU A 25 10.85 -28.39 14.08
CA GLU A 25 9.42 -28.12 13.99
C GLU A 25 8.59 -29.40 13.77
N LYS A 26 8.95 -30.22 12.78
CA LYS A 26 8.19 -31.43 12.42
C LYS A 26 8.34 -32.57 13.42
N ARG A 27 9.50 -32.69 14.10
CA ARG A 27 9.77 -33.84 14.98
C ARG A 27 9.51 -33.57 16.46
N VAL A 28 9.68 -32.33 16.90
CA VAL A 28 9.59 -31.96 18.33
C VAL A 28 8.54 -30.88 18.54
N GLY A 29 8.41 -29.96 17.59
CA GLY A 29 7.66 -28.72 17.75
C GLY A 29 8.55 -27.64 18.37
N ILE A 30 8.58 -26.45 17.75
CA ILE A 30 9.44 -25.34 18.18
C ILE A 30 9.11 -24.90 19.62
N GLU A 31 7.82 -24.86 19.99
CA GLU A 31 7.40 -24.47 21.35
C GLU A 31 7.88 -25.49 22.39
N THR A 32 7.67 -26.79 22.13
CA THR A 32 8.17 -27.88 22.98
C THR A 32 9.69 -27.81 23.12
N TYR A 33 10.41 -27.57 22.02
CA TYR A 33 11.86 -27.43 22.04
C TYR A 33 12.31 -26.26 22.91
N CYS A 34 11.71 -25.07 22.76
CA CYS A 34 12.03 -23.89 23.57
C CYS A 34 11.70 -24.12 25.06
N ASN A 35 10.58 -24.77 25.36
CA ASN A 35 10.20 -25.12 26.73
C ASN A 35 11.22 -26.07 27.37
N LYS A 36 11.68 -27.09 26.63
CA LYS A 36 12.73 -28.01 27.07
C LYS A 36 14.09 -27.34 27.21
N LEU A 37 14.43 -26.41 26.33
CA LEU A 37 15.65 -25.61 26.47
C LEU A 37 15.64 -24.83 27.79
N GLY A 38 14.52 -24.19 28.14
CA GLY A 38 14.36 -23.46 29.39
C GLY A 38 14.28 -24.34 30.65
N GLU A 39 14.21 -25.67 30.55
CA GLU A 39 14.33 -26.55 31.73
C GLU A 39 15.76 -26.51 32.32
N ILE A 40 16.77 -26.20 31.51
CA ILE A 40 18.19 -26.13 31.94
C ILE A 40 18.40 -24.98 32.94
N SER A 41 17.90 -23.79 32.62
CA SER A 41 18.01 -22.61 33.50
C SER A 41 17.14 -22.73 34.75
N ARG A 42 16.07 -23.54 34.70
CA ARG A 42 15.18 -23.85 35.84
C ARG A 42 15.68 -24.97 36.74
N HIS A 43 16.73 -25.70 36.35
CA HIS A 43 17.25 -26.80 37.14
C HIS A 43 17.78 -26.31 38.49
N GLU A 44 17.53 -27.06 39.56
CA GLU A 44 17.83 -26.66 40.95
C GLU A 44 19.31 -26.31 41.19
N VAL A 45 20.22 -27.03 40.53
CA VAL A 45 21.68 -26.78 40.62
C VAL A 45 22.17 -25.61 39.77
N TYR A 46 21.38 -25.13 38.80
CA TYR A 46 21.79 -24.07 37.87
C TYR A 46 22.09 -22.76 38.61
N ALA A 47 21.19 -22.34 39.50
CA ALA A 47 21.36 -21.12 40.28
C ALA A 47 22.55 -21.17 41.25
N LYS A 48 22.98 -22.37 41.67
CA LYS A 48 24.17 -22.56 42.51
C LYS A 48 25.44 -22.49 41.66
N ALA A 49 25.48 -23.23 40.55
CA ALA A 49 26.61 -23.28 39.63
C ALA A 49 26.90 -21.91 38.97
N ALA A 50 25.86 -21.13 38.67
CA ALA A 50 26.00 -19.82 38.01
C ALA A 50 26.52 -18.69 38.92
N LYS A 51 26.67 -18.90 40.24
CA LYS A 51 27.04 -17.82 41.20
C LYS A 51 28.53 -17.58 41.30
N GLN A 52 29.35 -18.62 41.19
CA GLN A 52 30.79 -18.52 41.40
C GLN A 52 31.54 -19.54 40.56
N PRO A 53 32.74 -19.21 40.04
CA PRO A 53 33.59 -20.15 39.30
C PRO A 53 34.06 -21.35 40.12
N GLN A 54 34.13 -21.19 41.45
CA GLN A 54 34.72 -22.20 42.31
C GLN A 54 33.72 -23.31 42.64
N ILE A 55 34.09 -24.54 42.31
CA ILE A 55 33.29 -25.73 42.58
C ILE A 55 33.21 -25.93 44.10
N LYS A 56 31.99 -25.86 44.65
CA LYS A 56 31.70 -26.17 46.05
C LYS A 56 30.56 -27.20 46.08
N ALA A 57 30.92 -28.48 46.05
CA ALA A 57 29.99 -29.60 46.14
C ALA A 57 30.24 -30.39 47.41
N LYS A 58 29.17 -30.76 48.11
CA LYS A 58 29.22 -31.66 49.28
C LYS A 58 29.03 -33.12 48.89
N HIS A 59 28.32 -33.35 47.78
CA HIS A 59 28.01 -34.67 47.25
C HIS A 59 28.25 -34.70 45.74
N SER A 60 28.59 -35.87 45.20
CA SER A 60 28.84 -36.05 43.76
C SER A 60 27.64 -35.68 42.89
N SER A 61 26.42 -35.72 43.43
CA SER A 61 25.19 -35.31 42.76
C SER A 61 25.09 -33.81 42.47
N GLU A 62 25.88 -32.97 43.16
CA GLU A 62 25.89 -31.51 42.93
C GLU A 62 26.84 -31.10 41.80
N LEU A 63 27.65 -32.03 41.28
CA LEU A 63 28.64 -31.81 40.21
C LEU A 63 28.03 -31.98 38.81
N LEU A 64 26.85 -31.40 38.57
CA LEU A 64 26.14 -31.53 37.29
C LEU A 64 26.45 -30.40 36.30
N LEU A 65 26.49 -29.16 36.78
CA LEU A 65 26.65 -27.97 35.95
C LEU A 65 27.88 -27.16 36.39
N GLU A 66 28.55 -26.60 35.40
CA GLU A 66 29.78 -25.82 35.55
C GLU A 66 29.51 -24.33 35.32
N PHE A 67 30.32 -23.46 35.93
CA PHE A 67 30.06 -22.02 35.95
C PHE A 67 30.12 -21.38 34.56
N GLU A 68 31.15 -21.70 33.76
CA GLU A 68 31.28 -21.16 32.41
C GLU A 68 30.18 -21.70 31.48
N PHE A 69 29.77 -22.96 31.65
CA PHE A 69 28.57 -23.49 30.98
C PHE A 69 27.33 -22.65 31.29
N CYS A 70 27.02 -22.36 32.56
CA CYS A 70 25.85 -21.55 32.92
C CYS A 70 25.92 -20.14 32.32
N LYS A 71 27.11 -19.53 32.31
CA LYS A 71 27.32 -18.21 31.69
C LYS A 71 27.10 -18.25 30.18
N LEU A 72 27.65 -19.26 29.51
CA LEU A 72 27.48 -19.49 28.08
C LEU A 72 26.00 -19.73 27.73
N PHE A 73 25.33 -20.61 28.48
CA PHE A 73 23.93 -20.93 28.27
C PHE A 73 23.05 -19.68 28.39
N LYS A 74 23.25 -18.87 29.44
CA LYS A 74 22.53 -17.61 29.63
C LYS A 74 22.69 -16.64 28.45
N ALA A 75 23.88 -16.59 27.84
CA ALA A 75 24.12 -15.73 26.68
C ALA A 75 23.47 -16.28 25.39
N LEU A 76 23.37 -17.60 25.25
CA LEU A 76 22.95 -18.24 24.00
C LEU A 76 21.47 -18.65 23.98
N GLU A 77 20.82 -18.79 25.12
CA GLU A 77 19.41 -19.21 25.22
C GLU A 77 18.49 -18.30 24.39
N GLY A 78 18.58 -16.98 24.60
CA GLY A 78 17.80 -16.00 23.84
C GLY A 78 18.15 -15.97 22.35
N VAL A 79 19.43 -16.12 22.01
CA VAL A 79 19.92 -16.16 20.61
C VAL A 79 19.33 -17.36 19.86
N ILE A 80 19.29 -18.52 20.51
CA ILE A 80 18.72 -19.74 19.93
C ILE A 80 17.21 -19.58 19.73
N ILE A 81 16.49 -19.05 20.72
CA ILE A 81 15.04 -18.83 20.63
C ILE A 81 14.73 -17.87 19.47
N GLN A 82 15.46 -16.76 19.36
CA GLN A 82 15.30 -15.80 18.28
C GLN A 82 15.60 -16.41 16.91
N ALA A 83 16.69 -17.18 16.79
CA ALA A 83 17.04 -17.84 15.53
C ALA A 83 15.95 -18.80 15.05
N LEU A 84 15.34 -19.56 15.95
CA LEU A 84 14.22 -20.46 15.62
C LEU A 84 12.91 -19.70 15.33
N GLY A 85 12.68 -18.56 15.99
CA GLY A 85 11.53 -17.70 15.73
C GLY A 85 11.57 -17.05 14.35
N VAL A 86 12.70 -16.49 13.95
CA VAL A 86 12.90 -15.92 12.61
C VAL A 86 12.70 -17.01 11.54
N GLN A 87 13.21 -18.22 11.76
CA GLN A 87 12.98 -19.32 10.82
C GLN A 87 11.53 -19.78 10.76
N ARG A 88 10.75 -19.67 11.85
CA ARG A 88 9.30 -19.91 11.83
C ARG A 88 8.57 -18.86 10.97
N ASP A 89 8.95 -17.59 11.05
CA ASP A 89 8.33 -16.53 10.24
C ASP A 89 8.64 -16.70 8.75
N LEU A 90 9.87 -17.13 8.42
CA LEU A 90 10.21 -17.55 7.05
C LEU A 90 9.48 -18.84 6.64
N SER A 91 9.38 -19.85 7.52
CA SER A 91 8.70 -21.13 7.28
C SER A 91 7.19 -20.97 7.06
N ASN A 92 6.54 -20.04 7.76
CA ASN A 92 5.15 -19.65 7.53
C ASN A 92 4.95 -18.93 6.17
N GLY A 93 6.01 -18.38 5.59
CA GLY A 93 6.07 -17.94 4.19
C GLY A 93 6.40 -19.06 3.18
N ILE A 94 6.75 -20.27 3.65
CA ILE A 94 7.25 -21.41 2.87
C ILE A 94 6.30 -22.62 3.04
N SER A 95 4.99 -22.39 3.01
CA SER A 95 4.04 -23.43 2.61
C SER A 95 3.69 -23.34 1.12
N GLU A 96 4.59 -22.79 0.30
CA GLU A 96 4.50 -22.89 -1.17
C GLU A 96 5.22 -24.14 -1.71
N LEU A 97 6.20 -24.71 -0.99
CA LEU A 97 6.97 -25.85 -1.50
C LEU A 97 6.39 -27.24 -1.16
N SER A 98 5.24 -27.31 -0.47
CA SER A 98 4.54 -28.58 -0.19
C SER A 98 3.39 -28.87 -1.16
N LEU A 99 3.09 -27.94 -2.06
CA LEU A 99 2.02 -28.06 -3.03
C LEU A 99 2.57 -28.67 -4.33
N SER A 100 1.81 -29.58 -4.93
CA SER A 100 2.11 -30.09 -6.27
C SER A 100 2.33 -28.93 -7.23
N VAL A 101 3.18 -29.09 -8.25
CA VAL A 101 3.46 -28.05 -9.26
C VAL A 101 2.16 -27.44 -9.81
N HIS A 102 1.10 -28.26 -9.93
CA HIS A 102 -0.23 -27.82 -10.35
C HIS A 102 -0.93 -26.90 -9.32
N GLU A 103 -0.84 -27.22 -8.04
CA GLU A 103 -1.44 -26.43 -6.95
C GLU A 103 -0.73 -25.09 -6.76
N ASN A 104 0.60 -25.05 -6.97
CA ASN A 104 1.37 -23.81 -7.01
C ASN A 104 0.98 -22.91 -8.19
N ALA A 105 0.83 -23.50 -9.39
CA ALA A 105 0.39 -22.75 -10.56
C ALA A 105 -1.01 -22.15 -10.36
N LEU A 106 -1.92 -22.93 -9.75
CA LEU A 106 -3.27 -22.46 -9.42
C LEU A 106 -3.24 -21.36 -8.35
N LEU A 107 -2.39 -21.49 -7.34
CA LEU A 107 -2.20 -20.48 -6.30
C LEU A 107 -1.68 -19.16 -6.88
N LEU A 108 -0.72 -19.21 -7.82
CA LEU A 108 -0.23 -18.03 -8.54
C LEU A 108 -1.37 -17.34 -9.31
N GLN A 109 -2.19 -18.11 -10.03
CA GLN A 109 -3.34 -17.56 -10.75
C GLN A 109 -4.34 -16.88 -9.80
N TYR A 110 -4.62 -17.46 -8.63
CA TYR A 110 -5.46 -16.82 -7.63
C TYR A 110 -4.83 -15.55 -7.06
N LYS A 111 -3.51 -15.53 -6.81
CA LYS A 111 -2.81 -14.33 -6.35
C LYS A 111 -2.85 -13.21 -7.37
N GLU A 112 -2.64 -13.51 -8.65
CA GLU A 112 -2.80 -12.53 -9.73
C GLU A 112 -4.23 -12.00 -9.81
N LEU A 113 -5.23 -12.90 -9.74
CA LEU A 113 -6.64 -12.50 -9.77
C LEU A 113 -7.00 -11.59 -8.59
N ILE A 114 -6.49 -11.88 -7.39
CA ILE A 114 -6.71 -11.04 -6.20
C ILE A 114 -6.03 -9.68 -6.40
N ARG A 115 -4.80 -9.63 -6.93
CA ARG A 115 -4.12 -8.35 -7.24
C ARG A 115 -4.90 -7.51 -8.23
N ASP A 116 -5.43 -8.12 -9.29
CA ASP A 116 -6.27 -7.43 -10.28
C ASP A 116 -7.59 -6.94 -9.68
N GLN A 117 -8.21 -7.76 -8.82
CA GLN A 117 -9.41 -7.37 -8.09
C GLN A 117 -9.13 -6.20 -7.15
N ASP A 118 -8.05 -6.25 -6.37
CA ASP A 118 -7.65 -5.18 -5.46
C ASP A 118 -7.37 -3.87 -6.22
N LYS A 119 -6.68 -3.95 -7.37
CA LYS A 119 -6.45 -2.81 -8.25
C LYS A 119 -7.76 -2.21 -8.75
N LYS A 120 -8.66 -3.05 -9.25
CA LYS A 120 -9.97 -2.61 -9.73
C LYS A 120 -10.81 -1.99 -8.61
N LEU A 121 -10.75 -2.55 -7.41
CA LEU A 121 -11.46 -2.05 -6.23
C LEU A 121 -10.90 -0.68 -5.83
N GLN A 122 -9.59 -0.52 -5.85
CA GLN A 122 -8.92 0.76 -5.59
C GLN A 122 -9.30 1.83 -6.63
N ASP A 123 -9.33 1.49 -7.91
CA ASP A 123 -9.75 2.41 -8.98
C ASP A 123 -11.22 2.80 -8.84
N LEU A 124 -12.10 1.83 -8.54
CA LEU A 124 -13.52 2.10 -8.32
C LEU A 124 -13.73 3.02 -7.10
N GLN A 125 -12.96 2.81 -6.03
CA GLN A 125 -13.00 3.63 -4.83
C GLN A 125 -12.49 5.06 -5.10
N ARG A 126 -11.45 5.22 -5.94
CA ARG A 126 -11.00 6.55 -6.41
C ARG A 126 -12.08 7.25 -7.22
N ASN A 127 -12.70 6.55 -8.17
CA ASN A 127 -13.78 7.10 -8.99
C ASN A 127 -14.99 7.51 -8.14
N PHE A 128 -15.38 6.66 -7.18
CA PHE A 128 -16.46 6.97 -6.25
C PHE A 128 -16.17 8.25 -5.45
N ASN A 129 -14.95 8.39 -4.91
CA ASN A 129 -14.55 9.59 -4.18
C ASN A 129 -14.55 10.84 -5.08
N ASN A 130 -14.13 10.72 -6.35
CA ASN A 130 -14.14 11.85 -7.29
C ASN A 130 -15.57 12.30 -7.61
N VAL A 131 -16.45 11.35 -7.95
CA VAL A 131 -17.87 11.65 -8.23
C VAL A 131 -18.56 12.20 -6.99
N GLN A 132 -18.23 11.69 -5.80
CA GLN A 132 -18.81 12.22 -4.55
C GLN A 132 -18.37 13.66 -4.29
N ARG A 133 -17.11 14.02 -4.56
CA ARG A 133 -16.66 15.43 -4.48
C ARG A 133 -17.37 16.32 -5.49
N GLU A 134 -17.53 15.86 -6.72
CA GLU A 134 -18.25 16.61 -7.76
C GLU A 134 -19.71 16.83 -7.37
N LYS A 135 -20.37 15.81 -6.82
CA LYS A 135 -21.71 15.92 -6.26
C LYS A 135 -21.79 16.97 -5.15
N GLU A 136 -20.88 16.92 -4.17
CA GLU A 136 -20.84 17.91 -3.08
C GLU A 136 -20.62 19.33 -3.62
N GLN A 137 -19.76 19.50 -4.63
CA GLN A 137 -19.53 20.79 -5.27
C GLN A 137 -20.78 21.33 -5.99
N LEU A 138 -21.48 20.47 -6.74
CA LEU A 138 -22.73 20.84 -7.42
C LEU A 138 -23.85 21.14 -6.42
N GLU A 139 -23.95 20.39 -5.32
CA GLU A 139 -24.90 20.65 -4.24
C GLU A 139 -24.64 22.02 -3.60
N ASN A 140 -23.38 22.37 -3.33
CA ASN A 140 -23.01 23.69 -2.82
C ASN A 140 -23.36 24.82 -3.81
N GLN A 141 -23.03 24.66 -5.09
CA GLN A 141 -23.39 25.64 -6.13
C GLN A 141 -24.91 25.82 -6.24
N THR A 142 -25.66 24.72 -6.15
CA THR A 142 -27.13 24.76 -6.17
C THR A 142 -27.66 25.52 -4.96
N SER A 143 -27.09 25.28 -3.77
CA SER A 143 -27.45 26.00 -2.54
C SER A 143 -27.20 27.50 -2.66
N GLU A 144 -26.03 27.90 -3.17
CA GLU A 144 -25.70 29.32 -3.40
C GLU A 144 -26.64 30.00 -4.41
N LEU A 145 -26.99 29.31 -5.49
CA LEU A 145 -27.93 29.81 -6.49
C LEU A 145 -29.34 29.97 -5.90
N VAL A 146 -29.79 29.02 -5.09
CA VAL A 146 -31.07 29.12 -4.36
C VAL A 146 -31.06 30.30 -3.41
N GLN A 147 -29.97 30.52 -2.68
CA GLN A 147 -29.83 31.69 -1.78
C GLN A 147 -29.91 33.01 -2.56
N ARG A 148 -29.15 33.16 -3.65
CA ARG A 148 -29.24 34.35 -4.51
C ARG A 148 -30.64 34.55 -5.09
N ASN A 149 -31.32 33.47 -5.46
CA ASN A 149 -32.69 33.57 -5.99
C ASN A 149 -33.65 34.10 -4.92
N ASN A 150 -33.57 33.58 -3.69
CA ASN A 150 -34.36 34.07 -2.57
C ASN A 150 -34.08 35.56 -2.30
N GLU A 151 -32.81 35.99 -2.30
CA GLU A 151 -32.44 37.40 -2.13
C GLU A 151 -33.03 38.29 -3.23
N LEU A 152 -33.02 37.83 -4.49
CA LEU A 152 -33.64 38.54 -5.61
C LEU A 152 -35.17 38.60 -5.48
N VAL A 153 -35.81 37.51 -5.04
CA VAL A 153 -37.25 37.46 -4.77
C VAL A 153 -37.63 38.44 -3.66
N ASP A 154 -36.84 38.53 -2.60
CA ASP A 154 -37.05 39.48 -1.51
C ASP A 154 -36.89 40.93 -1.99
N GLN A 155 -35.87 41.22 -2.81
CA GLN A 155 -35.71 42.54 -3.45
C GLN A 155 -36.88 42.90 -4.35
N ILE A 156 -37.36 41.95 -5.17
CA ILE A 156 -38.55 42.14 -6.01
C ILE A 156 -39.79 42.41 -5.16
N THR A 157 -39.94 41.69 -4.05
CA THR A 157 -41.08 41.85 -3.13
C THR A 157 -41.03 43.23 -2.45
N LEU A 158 -39.85 43.65 -2.00
CA LEU A 158 -39.63 44.98 -1.41
C LEU A 158 -39.89 46.10 -2.42
N LEU A 159 -39.36 45.98 -3.65
CA LEU A 159 -39.60 46.96 -4.72
C LEU A 159 -41.08 47.04 -5.09
N LYS A 160 -41.78 45.91 -5.20
CA LYS A 160 -43.24 45.88 -5.42
C LYS A 160 -44.00 46.56 -4.27
N ALA A 161 -43.60 46.34 -3.02
CA ALA A 161 -44.20 47.01 -1.86
C ALA A 161 -43.94 48.52 -1.89
N GLN A 162 -42.71 48.96 -2.20
CA GLN A 162 -42.37 50.37 -2.35
C GLN A 162 -43.17 51.03 -3.49
N LEU A 163 -43.33 50.34 -4.63
CA LEU A 163 -44.14 50.84 -5.74
C LEU A 163 -45.63 50.95 -5.35
N ALA A 164 -46.15 50.02 -4.54
CA ALA A 164 -47.51 50.11 -4.01
C ALA A 164 -47.67 51.28 -3.02
N THR A 165 -46.63 51.61 -2.23
CA THR A 165 -46.65 52.77 -1.34
C THR A 165 -46.51 54.11 -2.09
N LEU A 166 -45.76 54.17 -3.19
CA LEU A 166 -45.66 55.37 -4.04
C LEU A 166 -46.86 55.52 -5.00
N GLY A 167 -47.50 54.41 -5.39
CA GLY A 167 -48.68 54.41 -6.28
C GLY A 167 -49.99 54.85 -5.63
N GLY A 168 -49.99 55.15 -4.32
CA GLY A 168 -51.13 55.63 -3.56
C GLY A 168 -51.33 57.15 -3.58
N THR A 169 -50.51 57.93 -4.30
CA THR A 169 -50.62 59.40 -4.30
C THR A 169 -50.39 60.00 -5.69
N SER A 170 -51.52 60.39 -6.31
CA SER A 170 -51.70 61.46 -7.33
C SER A 170 -51.00 61.40 -8.70
N ASN A 171 -51.85 61.48 -9.74
CA ASN A 171 -51.73 62.22 -11.01
C ASN A 171 -50.47 63.11 -11.21
N GLY A 172 -49.85 62.99 -12.40
CA GLY A 172 -49.12 64.09 -13.05
C GLY A 172 -47.73 63.74 -13.62
N THR A 173 -47.65 63.69 -14.96
CA THR A 173 -46.57 64.20 -15.84
C THR A 173 -45.07 63.91 -15.59
N THR A 174 -44.39 63.60 -16.72
CA THR A 174 -42.96 63.80 -17.07
C THR A 174 -41.91 62.74 -16.72
N THR A 175 -41.32 62.17 -17.79
CA THR A 175 -39.93 61.65 -17.92
C THR A 175 -38.90 62.74 -17.56
N PRO A 176 -37.60 62.47 -17.24
CA PRO A 176 -36.68 61.64 -18.07
C PRO A 176 -35.41 60.97 -17.44
N ALA A 177 -34.73 60.16 -18.28
CA ALA A 177 -33.27 60.03 -18.48
C ALA A 177 -32.31 59.20 -17.56
N GLN A 178 -31.57 58.31 -18.27
CA GLN A 178 -30.12 58.00 -18.23
C GLN A 178 -29.44 57.32 -17.02
N ASN A 179 -28.90 56.11 -17.26
CA ASN A 179 -27.48 55.79 -17.03
C ASN A 179 -27.10 54.41 -17.62
N SER A 180 -26.27 54.42 -18.67
CA SER A 180 -25.76 53.21 -19.35
C SER A 180 -24.30 53.43 -19.77
N THR A 181 -23.39 53.47 -18.79
CA THR A 181 -21.95 53.68 -19.05
C THR A 181 -21.02 52.79 -18.20
N ALA A 182 -21.55 51.84 -17.43
CA ALA A 182 -20.73 50.98 -16.55
C ALA A 182 -20.39 49.59 -17.14
N SER A 183 -20.87 49.26 -18.35
CA SER A 183 -20.78 47.89 -18.89
C SER A 183 -19.66 47.65 -19.90
N GLN A 184 -18.82 48.63 -20.23
CA GLN A 184 -17.79 48.48 -21.29
C GLN A 184 -16.41 48.02 -20.80
N THR A 185 -16.09 48.16 -19.50
CA THR A 185 -14.77 47.78 -18.98
C THR A 185 -14.61 46.27 -18.77
N ASN A 186 -15.68 45.56 -18.37
CA ASN A 186 -15.61 44.12 -18.10
C ASN A 186 -15.54 43.27 -19.38
N THR A 187 -16.05 43.75 -20.52
CA THR A 187 -16.10 42.97 -21.76
C THR A 187 -14.72 42.81 -22.41
N GLY A 188 -13.84 43.81 -22.30
CA GLY A 188 -12.48 43.76 -22.85
C GLY A 188 -11.59 42.74 -22.13
N ASP A 189 -11.59 42.77 -20.80
CA ASP A 189 -10.82 41.84 -19.97
C ASP A 189 -11.31 40.38 -20.14
N LEU A 190 -12.62 40.18 -20.32
CA LEU A 190 -13.21 38.88 -20.63
C LEU A 190 -12.76 38.35 -22.00
N LEU A 191 -12.70 39.21 -23.02
CA LEU A 191 -12.23 38.84 -24.37
C LEU A 191 -10.75 38.43 -24.38
N GLU A 192 -9.90 39.15 -23.64
CA GLU A 192 -8.49 38.80 -23.53
C GLU A 192 -8.29 37.49 -22.77
N ARG A 193 -9.09 37.24 -21.72
CA ARG A 193 -9.05 35.97 -20.99
C ARG A 193 -9.52 34.79 -21.85
N ILE A 194 -10.56 34.97 -22.66
CA ILE A 194 -11.03 33.95 -23.62
C ILE A 194 -9.92 33.62 -24.61
N LYS A 195 -9.28 34.63 -25.21
CA LYS A 195 -8.17 34.42 -26.15
C LYS A 195 -6.98 33.69 -25.52
N GLN A 196 -6.67 34.00 -24.26
CA GLN A 196 -5.61 33.31 -23.52
C GLN A 196 -5.98 31.85 -23.23
N LEU A 197 -7.23 31.57 -22.88
CA LEU A 197 -7.73 30.22 -22.66
C LEU A 197 -7.76 29.41 -23.96
N GLU A 198 -8.14 30.01 -25.09
CA GLU A 198 -8.10 29.38 -26.41
C GLU A 198 -6.68 28.95 -26.77
N LYS A 199 -5.70 29.85 -26.59
CA LYS A 199 -4.28 29.53 -26.82
C LYS A 199 -3.76 28.43 -25.90
N GLU A 200 -4.10 28.48 -24.62
CA GLU A 200 -3.71 27.44 -23.65
C GLU A 200 -4.35 26.09 -24.01
N ASN A 201 -5.56 26.10 -24.56
CA ASN A 201 -6.24 24.89 -25.03
C ASN A 201 -5.55 24.31 -26.27
N GLU A 202 -5.18 25.14 -27.25
CA GLU A 202 -4.40 24.72 -28.42
C GLU A 202 -3.03 24.14 -28.04
N GLU A 203 -2.34 24.74 -27.06
CA GLU A 203 -1.07 24.23 -26.55
C GLU A 203 -1.23 22.85 -25.88
N LYS A 204 -2.26 22.68 -25.04
CA LYS A 204 -2.57 21.39 -24.40
C LYS A 204 -2.98 20.33 -25.41
N ASP A 205 -3.75 20.69 -26.44
CA ASP A 205 -4.12 19.76 -27.51
C ASP A 205 -2.89 19.29 -28.29
N SER A 206 -1.92 20.19 -28.55
CA SER A 206 -0.65 19.81 -29.18
C SER A 206 0.20 18.89 -28.30
N GLU A 207 0.22 19.11 -26.99
CA GLU A 207 0.94 18.25 -26.05
C GLU A 207 0.28 16.86 -25.93
N LEU A 208 -1.05 16.80 -25.91
CA LEU A 208 -1.80 15.54 -25.93
C LEU A 208 -1.51 14.72 -27.19
N GLU A 209 -1.45 15.34 -28.37
CA GLU A 209 -1.10 14.65 -29.61
C GLU A 209 0.34 14.10 -29.59
N LYS A 210 1.30 14.85 -29.02
CA LYS A 210 2.67 14.35 -28.83
C LYS A 210 2.71 13.15 -27.90
N ILE A 211 2.03 13.23 -26.75
CA ILE A 211 1.97 12.13 -25.79
C ILE A 211 1.30 10.89 -26.40
N ARG A 212 0.24 11.06 -27.20
CA ARG A 212 -0.40 9.94 -27.92
C ARG A 212 0.60 9.27 -28.86
N LYS A 213 1.35 10.05 -29.63
CA LYS A 213 2.38 9.51 -30.52
C LYS A 213 3.48 8.77 -29.74
N ASP A 214 3.97 9.35 -28.65
CA ASP A 214 4.99 8.70 -27.82
C ASP A 214 4.47 7.38 -27.19
N GLN A 215 3.17 7.31 -26.85
CA GLN A 215 2.53 6.07 -26.40
C GLN A 215 2.44 5.02 -27.50
N ASP A 216 2.12 5.41 -28.73
CA ASP A 216 2.06 4.51 -29.87
C ASP A 216 3.46 3.96 -30.23
N ASP A 217 4.48 4.83 -30.25
CA ASP A 217 5.88 4.43 -30.48
C ASP A 217 6.39 3.48 -29.38
N LEU A 218 5.99 3.71 -28.13
CA LEU A 218 6.33 2.83 -27.00
C LEU A 218 5.64 1.46 -27.12
N LEU A 219 4.37 1.43 -27.56
CA LEU A 219 3.64 0.19 -27.82
C LEU A 219 4.32 -0.63 -28.92
N GLU A 220 4.74 -0.01 -30.02
CA GLU A 220 5.50 -0.67 -31.08
C GLU A 220 6.77 -1.32 -30.53
N LEU A 221 7.55 -0.58 -29.74
CA LEU A 221 8.79 -1.10 -29.14
C LEU A 221 8.54 -2.26 -28.16
N LEU A 222 7.45 -2.21 -27.38
CA LEU A 222 7.06 -3.31 -26.49
C LEU A 222 6.68 -4.55 -27.29
N THR A 223 5.94 -4.40 -28.38
CA THR A 223 5.59 -5.54 -29.25
C THR A 223 6.82 -6.18 -29.88
N ASP A 224 7.80 -5.38 -30.33
CA ASP A 224 9.08 -5.88 -30.84
C ASP A 224 9.88 -6.63 -29.77
N GLN A 225 9.90 -6.11 -28.54
CA GLN A 225 10.55 -6.79 -27.42
C GLN A 225 9.88 -8.12 -27.08
N ASP A 226 8.55 -8.20 -27.09
CA ASP A 226 7.81 -9.44 -26.86
C ASP A 226 8.07 -10.47 -27.96
N LEU A 227 8.11 -10.06 -29.23
CA LEU A 227 8.49 -10.94 -30.34
C LEU A 227 9.91 -11.50 -30.15
N LYS A 228 10.85 -10.64 -29.76
CA LYS A 228 12.24 -11.04 -29.49
C LYS A 228 12.33 -11.99 -28.29
N LEU A 229 11.61 -11.70 -27.22
CA LEU A 229 11.53 -12.54 -26.03
C LEU A 229 10.94 -13.91 -26.37
N ASN A 230 9.89 -13.96 -27.19
CA ASN A 230 9.30 -15.21 -27.69
C ASN A 230 10.28 -16.01 -28.56
N SER A 231 11.10 -15.33 -29.37
CA SER A 231 12.15 -15.99 -30.16
C SER A 231 13.22 -16.63 -29.27
N PHE A 232 13.64 -15.93 -28.20
CA PHE A 232 14.59 -16.46 -27.23
C PHE A 232 13.98 -17.58 -26.39
N LYS A 233 12.72 -17.46 -25.97
CA LYS A 233 11.99 -18.53 -25.30
C LYS A 233 11.92 -19.77 -26.20
N SER A 234 11.57 -19.62 -27.48
CA SER A 234 11.55 -20.75 -28.42
C SER A 234 12.94 -21.40 -28.55
N ARG A 235 14.01 -20.58 -28.66
CA ARG A 235 15.38 -21.09 -28.79
C ARG A 235 15.87 -21.83 -27.55
N LEU A 236 15.58 -21.31 -26.36
CA LEU A 236 15.92 -21.97 -25.10
C LEU A 236 15.16 -23.30 -24.93
N ARG A 237 13.93 -23.38 -25.47
CA ARG A 237 13.10 -24.59 -25.45
C ARG A 237 13.68 -25.67 -26.37
N GLU A 238 14.18 -25.27 -27.56
CA GLU A 238 14.94 -26.15 -28.46
C GLU A 238 16.24 -26.68 -27.84
N LEU A 239 16.87 -25.90 -26.95
CA LEU A 239 18.09 -26.29 -26.22
C LEU A 239 17.81 -27.15 -24.97
N GLY A 240 16.56 -27.58 -24.75
CA GLY A 240 16.19 -28.49 -23.67
C GLY A 240 16.03 -27.83 -22.30
N GLN A 241 15.98 -26.50 -22.22
CA GLN A 241 15.65 -25.79 -20.98
C GLN A 241 14.13 -25.61 -20.87
N THR A 242 13.58 -25.89 -19.68
CA THR A 242 12.18 -25.59 -19.34
C THR A 242 12.02 -24.10 -19.12
N ILE A 243 11.08 -23.49 -19.84
CA ILE A 243 10.82 -22.06 -19.79
C ILE A 243 9.35 -21.89 -19.42
N GLU A 244 9.12 -21.26 -18.27
CA GLU A 244 7.85 -20.63 -17.92
C GLU A 244 7.76 -19.24 -18.57
#